data_AF-A0A949LR58-F1
#
_entry.id   AF-A0A949LR58-F1
#
_cell.length_a   1.000
_cell.length_b   1.000
_cell.length_c   1.000
_cell.angle_alpha   90.00
_cell.angle_beta   90.00
_cell.angle_gamma   90.00
#
_symmetry.space_group_name_H-M   'P 1'
#
loop_
_entity.id
_entity.type
_entity.pdbx_description
1 polymer ?
#
loop_
_entity_poly.entity_id
_entity_poly.type
_entity_poly.pdbx_seq_one_letter_code
_entity_poly.pdbx_strand_id
1 'polypeptide(L)'
;PADAEFSMTLKLRTKINGWIHGRLSQVSAKIDKAADGDQLVSVSGKPVTVPTVFEWFHLDNLPSSVKQFYANDSRFMSQGTGFGGNGWGTQTSILKDYIPYTMQGFPEAIAWYSAIGDKASTAATAWSFRTIESGNLPGQCNPADNQLTGIVTTNSNMFVAAPPDFNREDQTLDYKVSSPHFLPDGSVFKGVYNLVMRSDYARCLYKFTNAPVSASISILSADGTSQVATTVLGERDGWLYLSASNFTFSSPIVKVKLTQEAAPAATPAASPKESASPSATAPTQSKLTITCIKGKTIKKVTGLKPTCPAGYKKK
;
A
#
# COMPACT_ATOMS: atom_id res chain seq x y z
N PRO A 1 18.77 3.76 16.81
CA PRO A 1 17.89 4.27 17.90
C PRO A 1 16.42 4.28 17.44
N ALA A 2 15.53 3.51 18.09
CA ALA A 2 14.11 3.40 17.69
C ALA A 2 13.25 4.59 18.18
N ASP A 3 13.72 5.30 19.20
CA ASP A 3 12.92 6.32 19.90
C ASP A 3 13.10 7.74 19.32
N ALA A 4 14.10 7.92 18.46
CA ALA A 4 14.40 9.19 17.82
C ALA A 4 13.51 9.42 16.60
N GLU A 5 12.99 10.64 16.47
CA GLU A 5 12.39 11.11 15.22
C GLU A 5 13.47 11.77 14.36
N PHE A 6 13.55 11.37 13.10
CA PHE A 6 14.40 12.02 12.10
C PHE A 6 13.54 12.84 11.16
N SER A 7 14.07 13.97 10.70
CA SER A 7 13.46 14.84 9.71
C SER A 7 14.50 15.28 8.70
N MET A 8 14.14 15.28 7.43
CA MET A 8 14.97 15.83 6.35
C MET A 8 14.14 16.80 5.51
N THR A 9 14.67 18.00 5.32
CA THR A 9 14.12 19.01 4.41
C THR A 9 15.04 19.18 3.21
N LEU A 10 14.51 18.93 2.02
CA LEU A 10 15.19 19.11 0.74
C LEU A 10 14.68 20.38 0.08
N LYS A 11 15.58 21.27 -0.33
CA LYS A 11 15.27 22.42 -1.19
C LYS A 11 15.65 22.07 -2.62
N LEU A 12 14.65 21.99 -3.51
CA LEU A 12 14.80 21.42 -4.84
C LEU A 12 14.31 22.40 -5.90
N ARG A 13 15.23 22.77 -6.81
CA ARG A 13 14.91 23.55 -8.00
C ARG A 13 14.12 22.71 -9.00
N THR A 14 14.57 21.48 -9.25
CA THR A 14 13.80 20.48 -9.96
C THR A 14 12.82 19.84 -8.99
N LYS A 15 11.55 20.21 -9.12
CA LYS A 15 10.49 19.78 -8.21
C LYS A 15 10.29 18.27 -8.30
N ILE A 16 10.07 17.62 -7.16
CA ILE A 16 9.67 16.22 -7.15
C ILE A 16 8.20 16.09 -7.51
N ASN A 17 7.88 15.05 -8.25
CA ASN A 17 6.54 14.64 -8.57
C ASN A 17 6.33 13.16 -8.23
N GLY A 18 5.06 12.74 -8.15
CA GLY A 18 4.71 11.33 -7.99
C GLY A 18 4.80 10.85 -6.55
N TRP A 19 5.45 9.71 -6.32
CA TRP A 19 5.36 8.99 -5.04
C TRP A 19 6.73 8.69 -4.46
N ILE A 20 6.76 8.59 -3.13
CA ILE A 20 7.93 8.15 -2.38
C ILE A 20 7.62 6.81 -1.73
N HIS A 21 8.60 5.92 -1.70
CA HIS A 21 8.56 4.74 -0.85
C HIS A 21 9.70 4.73 0.17
N GLY A 22 9.58 3.98 1.27
CA GLY A 22 10.67 3.98 2.26
C GLY A 22 10.50 3.13 3.52
N ARG A 23 11.45 3.35 4.44
CA ARG A 23 11.60 2.75 5.77
C ARG A 23 11.44 3.82 6.84
N LEU A 24 10.21 4.09 7.25
CA LEU A 24 9.92 4.99 8.36
C LEU A 24 8.51 4.71 8.90
N SER A 25 8.27 5.06 10.16
CA SER A 25 6.97 5.00 10.83
C SER A 25 6.58 6.37 11.34
N GLN A 26 5.30 6.56 11.69
CA GLN A 26 4.77 7.86 12.12
C GLN A 26 5.08 8.96 11.10
N VAL A 27 4.87 8.62 9.82
CA VAL A 27 5.34 9.42 8.69
C VAL A 27 4.60 10.74 8.63
N SER A 28 5.35 11.84 8.54
CA SER A 28 4.85 13.17 8.24
C SER A 28 5.47 13.70 6.96
N ALA A 29 4.67 14.37 6.14
CA ALA A 29 5.11 14.99 4.89
C ALA A 29 4.62 16.44 4.84
N LYS A 30 5.48 17.33 4.38
CA LYS A 30 5.14 18.74 4.10
C LYS A 30 5.80 19.18 2.80
N ILE A 31 5.06 19.91 1.98
CA ILE A 31 5.58 20.52 0.75
C ILE A 31 5.27 22.01 0.81
N ASP A 32 6.31 22.83 0.77
CA ASP A 32 6.23 24.30 0.73
C ASP A 32 6.96 24.84 -0.50
N LYS A 33 6.88 26.17 -0.69
CA LYS A 33 7.64 26.92 -1.69
C LYS A 33 8.59 27.88 -1.00
N ALA A 34 9.87 27.83 -1.35
CA ALA A 34 10.87 28.79 -0.90
C ALA A 34 10.66 30.16 -1.57
N ALA A 35 11.28 31.20 -1.02
CA ALA A 35 11.14 32.58 -1.52
C ALA A 35 11.62 32.75 -2.98
N ASP A 36 12.60 31.96 -3.42
CA ASP A 36 13.11 31.92 -4.80
C ASP A 36 12.29 31.01 -5.72
N GLY A 37 11.20 30.42 -5.21
CA GLY A 37 10.27 29.58 -5.95
C GLY A 37 10.64 28.10 -6.04
N ASP A 38 11.79 27.70 -5.48
CA ASP A 38 12.18 26.31 -5.32
C ASP A 38 11.20 25.57 -4.39
N GLN A 39 11.08 24.26 -4.55
CA GLN A 39 10.21 23.44 -3.70
C GLN A 39 10.95 23.01 -2.43
N LEU A 40 10.29 23.12 -1.29
CA LEU A 40 10.76 22.57 -0.02
C LEU A 40 9.96 21.31 0.29
N VAL A 41 10.64 20.17 0.39
CA VAL A 41 10.03 18.89 0.74
C VAL A 41 10.58 18.46 2.09
N SER A 42 9.70 18.36 3.09
CA SER A 42 10.08 17.86 4.41
C SER A 42 9.41 16.52 4.67
N VAL A 43 10.21 15.53 5.03
CA VAL A 43 9.75 14.20 5.43
C VAL A 43 10.29 13.91 6.83
N SER A 44 9.42 13.59 7.77
CA SER A 44 9.80 13.15 9.11
C SER A 44 9.15 11.83 9.50
N GLY A 45 9.75 11.18 10.50
CA GLY A 45 9.24 9.95 11.07
C GLY A 45 10.30 9.22 11.88
N LYS A 46 9.90 8.14 12.54
CA LYS A 46 10.79 7.28 13.32
C LYS A 46 11.39 6.17 12.45
N PRO A 47 12.61 5.71 12.72
CA PRO A 47 13.18 4.55 12.03
C PRO A 47 12.35 3.31 12.33
N VAL A 48 12.49 2.30 11.47
CA VAL A 48 11.83 1.01 11.62
C VAL A 48 12.85 -0.13 11.60
N THR A 49 12.57 -1.21 12.32
CA THR A 49 13.36 -2.43 12.24
C THR A 49 13.04 -3.18 10.96
N VAL A 50 14.05 -3.40 10.11
CA VAL A 50 13.93 -4.11 8.83
C VAL A 50 14.68 -5.43 8.93
N PRO A 51 14.01 -6.59 8.78
CA PRO A 51 14.67 -7.88 8.69
C PRO A 51 15.35 -8.01 7.33
N THR A 52 16.56 -8.56 7.36
CA THR A 52 17.33 -8.93 6.17
C THR A 52 17.45 -10.44 6.13
N VAL A 53 17.29 -10.99 4.93
CA VAL A 53 17.48 -12.40 4.63
C VAL A 53 18.77 -12.56 3.85
N PHE A 54 19.65 -13.39 4.38
CA PHE A 54 20.94 -13.73 3.78
C PHE A 54 21.35 -15.11 4.27
N GLU A 55 21.59 -16.03 3.35
CA GLU A 55 22.00 -17.40 3.68
C GLU A 55 22.78 -18.02 2.51
N TRP A 56 23.64 -18.98 2.81
CA TRP A 56 24.38 -19.75 1.81
C TRP A 56 24.08 -21.23 1.94
N PHE A 57 23.76 -21.86 0.81
CA PHE A 57 23.57 -23.31 0.75
C PHE A 57 24.58 -23.90 -0.23
N HIS A 58 25.21 -25.00 0.17
CA HIS A 58 25.90 -25.85 -0.80
C HIS A 58 24.86 -26.41 -1.77
N LEU A 59 25.20 -26.52 -3.07
CA LEU A 59 24.25 -26.98 -4.11
C LEU A 59 23.66 -28.35 -3.79
N ASP A 60 24.49 -29.28 -3.29
CA ASP A 60 24.05 -30.64 -2.92
C ASP A 60 23.07 -30.65 -1.73
N ASN A 61 23.04 -29.56 -0.95
CA ASN A 61 22.24 -29.42 0.25
C ASN A 61 21.18 -28.29 0.11
N LEU A 62 20.80 -27.93 -1.12
CA LEU A 62 19.78 -26.91 -1.33
C LEU A 62 18.44 -27.30 -0.70
N PRO A 63 17.84 -26.42 0.13
CA PRO A 63 16.50 -26.65 0.67
C PRO A 63 15.47 -26.86 -0.43
N SER A 64 14.48 -27.72 -0.18
CA SER A 64 13.51 -28.13 -1.20
C SER A 64 12.69 -26.96 -1.75
N SER A 65 12.37 -25.95 -0.94
CA SER A 65 11.63 -24.76 -1.38
C SER A 65 12.39 -23.97 -2.45
N VAL A 66 13.69 -23.75 -2.24
CA VAL A 66 14.59 -23.05 -3.17
C VAL A 66 14.83 -23.90 -4.42
N LYS A 67 15.11 -25.20 -4.24
CA LYS A 67 15.31 -26.14 -5.36
C LYS A 67 14.09 -26.19 -6.28
N GLN A 68 12.88 -26.27 -5.71
CA GLN A 68 11.63 -26.30 -6.49
C GLN A 68 11.37 -24.98 -7.21
N PHE A 69 11.60 -23.84 -6.54
CA PHE A 69 11.40 -22.53 -7.15
C PHE A 69 12.24 -22.36 -8.43
N TYR A 70 13.50 -22.78 -8.39
CA TYR A 70 14.42 -22.63 -9.52
C TYR A 70 14.46 -23.81 -10.50
N ALA A 71 13.76 -24.92 -10.24
CA ALA A 71 13.82 -26.13 -11.08
C ALA A 71 13.53 -25.88 -12.57
N ASN A 72 12.72 -24.85 -12.87
CA ASN A 72 12.31 -24.50 -14.24
C ASN A 72 13.04 -23.27 -14.80
N ASP A 73 13.96 -22.65 -14.06
CA ASP A 73 14.75 -21.51 -14.57
C ASP A 73 16.17 -21.97 -14.90
N SER A 74 16.41 -22.29 -16.18
CA SER A 74 17.73 -22.69 -16.68
C SER A 74 18.80 -21.61 -16.50
N ARG A 75 18.40 -20.37 -16.19
CA ARG A 75 19.30 -19.24 -15.92
C ARG A 75 19.70 -19.16 -14.45
N PHE A 76 19.09 -19.96 -13.57
CA PHE A 76 19.42 -19.95 -12.14
C PHE A 76 20.91 -20.14 -11.88
N MET A 77 21.56 -21.01 -12.67
CA MET A 77 22.99 -21.32 -12.56
C MET A 77 23.90 -20.27 -13.22
N SER A 78 23.34 -19.30 -13.95
CA SER A 78 24.10 -18.30 -14.73
C SER A 78 23.76 -16.85 -14.40
N GLN A 79 22.77 -16.61 -13.52
CA GLN A 79 22.34 -15.27 -13.11
C GLN A 79 22.63 -14.99 -11.64
N GLY A 80 23.44 -13.96 -11.40
CA GLY A 80 23.78 -13.40 -10.10
C GLY A 80 25.00 -12.49 -10.24
N THR A 81 25.40 -11.82 -9.18
CA THR A 81 26.73 -11.23 -9.03
C THR A 81 27.72 -12.36 -8.77
N GLY A 82 28.01 -13.13 -9.80
CA GLY A 82 28.87 -14.30 -9.71
C GLY A 82 30.30 -13.90 -9.33
N PHE A 83 30.87 -14.56 -8.32
CA PHE A 83 32.32 -14.77 -8.26
C PHE A 83 32.58 -16.09 -8.99
N GLY A 84 33.35 -16.05 -10.09
CA GLY A 84 33.70 -17.25 -10.88
C GLY A 84 33.14 -17.33 -12.31
N GLY A 85 32.95 -16.20 -13.00
CA GLY A 85 32.71 -16.21 -14.45
C GLY A 85 33.87 -16.87 -15.23
N ASN A 86 33.59 -17.34 -16.46
CA ASN A 86 34.53 -18.03 -17.34
C ASN A 86 35.93 -17.40 -17.33
N GLY A 87 36.85 -18.01 -16.58
CA GLY A 87 38.21 -17.52 -16.35
C GLY A 87 38.72 -17.69 -14.92
N TRP A 88 37.84 -17.84 -13.93
CA TRP A 88 38.21 -17.93 -12.50
C TRP A 88 37.63 -19.17 -11.80
N GLY A 89 38.13 -20.36 -12.15
CA GLY A 89 37.90 -21.60 -11.39
C GLY A 89 36.46 -22.17 -11.42
N THR A 90 36.32 -23.44 -11.06
CA THR A 90 35.07 -24.23 -11.11
C THR A 90 34.11 -23.98 -9.94
N GLN A 91 34.37 -22.97 -9.11
CA GLN A 91 33.52 -22.64 -7.95
C GLN A 91 32.59 -21.50 -8.32
N THR A 92 31.37 -21.84 -8.73
CA THR A 92 30.32 -20.86 -9.01
C THR A 92 29.59 -20.49 -7.73
N SER A 93 29.83 -19.28 -7.23
CA SER A 93 28.99 -18.66 -6.21
C SER A 93 27.99 -17.74 -6.90
N ILE A 94 26.69 -17.95 -6.66
CA ILE A 94 25.63 -17.10 -7.24
C ILE A 94 25.05 -16.27 -6.12
N LEU A 95 25.59 -15.07 -5.94
CA LEU A 95 24.96 -14.05 -5.12
C LEU A 95 23.85 -13.41 -5.95
N LYS A 96 22.59 -13.54 -5.53
CA LYS A 96 21.47 -12.81 -6.15
C LYS A 96 21.14 -11.58 -5.32
N ASP A 97 21.96 -10.55 -5.48
CA ASP A 97 21.64 -9.21 -4.99
C ASP A 97 20.90 -8.45 -6.08
N TYR A 98 19.59 -8.61 -6.21
CA TYR A 98 18.73 -7.65 -6.91
C TYR A 98 17.27 -8.05 -6.67
N ILE A 99 16.65 -7.46 -5.65
CA ILE A 99 15.20 -7.47 -5.55
C ILE A 99 14.74 -6.08 -6.01
N PRO A 100 14.35 -5.90 -7.28
CA PRO A 100 13.80 -4.63 -7.78
C PRO A 100 12.46 -4.24 -7.10
N TYR A 101 12.12 -4.87 -5.97
CA TYR A 101 10.90 -4.71 -5.19
C TYR A 101 9.68 -4.66 -6.10
N THR A 102 9.54 -5.67 -6.97
CA THR A 102 8.40 -5.82 -7.86
C THR A 102 7.56 -7.02 -7.46
N MET A 103 6.34 -7.09 -7.99
CA MET A 103 5.45 -8.24 -7.78
C MET A 103 6.08 -9.59 -8.18
N GLN A 104 6.98 -9.60 -9.17
CA GLN A 104 7.67 -10.80 -9.66
C GLN A 104 8.65 -11.40 -8.64
N GLY A 105 9.19 -10.60 -7.71
CA GLY A 105 10.16 -11.08 -6.72
C GLY A 105 9.55 -11.79 -5.51
N PHE A 106 8.23 -11.70 -5.31
CA PHE A 106 7.58 -12.30 -4.12
C PHE A 106 7.73 -13.83 -4.04
N PRO A 107 7.51 -14.61 -5.12
CA PRO A 107 7.66 -16.06 -5.05
C PRO A 107 9.08 -16.50 -4.65
N GLU A 108 10.11 -15.83 -5.16
CA GLU A 108 11.51 -16.09 -4.80
C GLU A 108 11.74 -15.79 -3.32
N ALA A 109 11.34 -14.60 -2.85
CA ALA A 109 11.48 -14.22 -1.44
C ALA A 109 10.81 -15.24 -0.50
N ILE A 110 9.60 -15.70 -0.82
CA ILE A 110 8.86 -16.70 -0.03
C ILE A 110 9.60 -18.05 -0.01
N ALA A 111 10.16 -18.49 -1.14
CA ALA A 111 10.93 -19.73 -1.20
C ALA A 111 12.16 -19.67 -0.29
N TRP A 112 12.83 -18.52 -0.25
CA TRP A 112 13.97 -18.27 0.64
C TRP A 112 13.57 -18.14 2.11
N TYR A 113 12.44 -17.48 2.43
CA TYR A 113 11.94 -17.43 3.82
C TYR A 113 11.64 -18.83 4.34
N SER A 114 11.04 -19.69 3.51
CA SER A 114 10.81 -21.10 3.88
C SER A 114 12.11 -21.87 4.07
N ALA A 115 13.16 -21.59 3.29
CA ALA A 115 14.45 -22.27 3.39
C ALA A 115 15.21 -21.95 4.68
N ILE A 116 15.03 -20.75 5.23
CA ILE A 116 15.69 -20.29 6.46
C ILE A 116 14.83 -20.47 7.71
N GLY A 117 13.77 -21.28 7.64
CA GLY A 117 12.87 -21.54 8.77
C GLY A 117 12.03 -20.34 9.18
N ASP A 118 11.69 -19.47 8.23
CA ASP A 118 10.88 -18.26 8.42
C ASP A 118 11.47 -17.27 9.45
N LYS A 119 12.80 -17.29 9.60
CA LYS A 119 13.56 -16.49 10.55
C LYS A 119 14.60 -15.63 9.83
N ALA A 120 14.59 -14.33 10.10
CA ALA A 120 15.56 -13.41 9.52
C ALA A 120 16.98 -13.66 10.06
N SER A 121 17.99 -13.52 9.19
CA SER A 121 19.41 -13.68 9.57
C SER A 121 19.91 -12.48 10.38
N THR A 122 19.43 -11.28 10.05
CA THR A 122 19.71 -10.05 10.81
C THR A 122 18.53 -9.10 10.74
N ALA A 123 18.48 -8.14 11.66
CA ALA A 123 17.48 -7.08 11.68
C ALA A 123 18.13 -5.77 12.15
N ALA A 124 18.08 -4.75 11.31
CA ALA A 124 18.68 -3.45 11.59
C ALA A 124 17.63 -2.34 11.57
N THR A 125 17.86 -1.27 12.32
CA THR A 125 17.03 -0.06 12.20
C THR A 125 17.38 0.68 10.93
N ALA A 126 16.37 1.04 10.14
CA ALA A 126 16.53 1.85 8.93
C ALA A 126 15.64 3.09 9.01
N TRP A 127 16.19 4.21 8.54
CA TRP A 127 15.43 5.41 8.18
C TRP A 127 15.85 5.80 6.77
N SER A 128 14.95 5.65 5.80
CA SER A 128 15.26 5.99 4.42
C SER A 128 13.99 6.19 3.60
N PHE A 129 14.10 6.97 2.54
CA PHE A 129 13.05 7.08 1.56
C PHE A 129 13.64 7.36 0.18
N ARG A 130 12.92 6.97 -0.86
CA ARG A 130 13.35 7.03 -2.26
C ARG A 130 12.15 7.38 -3.12
N THR A 131 12.40 8.10 -4.21
CA THR A 131 11.38 8.35 -5.23
C THR A 131 11.00 7.03 -5.91
N ILE A 132 9.75 6.93 -6.33
CA ILE A 132 9.27 5.84 -7.18
C ILE A 132 9.39 6.27 -8.63
N GLU A 133 10.13 5.50 -9.44
CA GLU A 133 10.40 5.80 -10.85
C GLU A 133 9.26 5.42 -11.80
N SER A 134 8.37 4.50 -11.39
CA SER A 134 7.20 4.08 -12.18
C SER A 134 5.92 4.04 -11.35
N GLY A 135 4.92 4.81 -11.77
CA GLY A 135 3.62 4.88 -11.11
C GLY A 135 2.55 4.07 -11.84
N ASN A 136 1.78 3.31 -11.09
CA ASN A 136 0.56 2.58 -11.51
C ASN A 136 -0.73 3.40 -11.30
N LEU A 137 -0.66 4.46 -10.49
CA LEU A 137 -1.81 5.32 -10.19
C LEU A 137 -1.99 6.45 -11.22
N PRO A 138 -3.24 6.85 -11.51
CA PRO A 138 -3.54 7.82 -12.57
C PRO A 138 -2.88 9.18 -12.32
N GLY A 139 -2.14 9.65 -13.32
CA GLY A 139 -1.51 10.98 -13.31
C GLY A 139 -2.52 12.13 -13.41
N GLN A 140 -3.69 11.92 -14.04
CA GLN A 140 -4.70 12.97 -14.24
C GLN A 140 -5.33 13.51 -12.95
N CYS A 141 -5.14 12.82 -11.82
CA CYS A 141 -5.55 13.32 -10.51
C CYS A 141 -4.49 14.17 -9.82
N ASN A 142 -3.30 14.32 -10.41
CA ASN A 142 -2.30 15.23 -9.92
C ASN A 142 -2.61 16.63 -10.47
N PRO A 143 -3.03 17.59 -9.62
CA PRO A 143 -3.43 18.92 -10.09
C PRO A 143 -2.26 19.76 -10.62
N ALA A 144 -1.02 19.31 -10.43
CA ALA A 144 0.18 19.96 -10.94
C ALA A 144 1.26 18.91 -11.28
N ASP A 145 1.94 19.07 -12.42
CA ASP A 145 3.01 18.17 -12.93
C ASP A 145 4.26 18.07 -12.03
N ASN A 146 4.26 18.76 -10.88
CA ASN A 146 5.43 19.05 -10.05
C ASN A 146 5.13 18.95 -8.54
N GLN A 147 4.27 18.02 -8.14
CA GLN A 147 3.90 17.83 -6.74
C GLN A 147 4.01 16.36 -6.33
N LEU A 148 4.56 16.14 -5.13
CA LEU A 148 4.55 14.85 -4.46
C LEU A 148 3.10 14.50 -4.06
N THR A 149 2.64 13.36 -4.53
CA THR A 149 1.28 12.83 -4.38
C THR A 149 1.09 12.08 -3.08
N GLY A 150 2.09 11.28 -2.69
CA GLY A 150 1.99 10.41 -1.52
C GLY A 150 3.29 9.71 -1.17
N ILE A 151 3.30 9.15 0.04
CA ILE A 151 4.39 8.40 0.62
C ILE A 151 3.83 7.06 1.12
N VAL A 152 4.44 5.96 0.70
CA VAL A 152 4.13 4.60 1.19
C VAL A 152 5.35 3.99 1.85
N THR A 153 5.23 3.55 3.10
CA THR A 153 6.39 3.05 3.84
C THR A 153 6.06 1.76 4.56
N THR A 154 7.06 0.91 4.70
CA THR A 154 6.93 -0.35 5.43
C THR A 154 8.27 -0.81 5.98
N ASN A 155 8.22 -1.64 7.02
CA ASN A 155 9.40 -2.29 7.58
C ASN A 155 9.65 -3.69 7.01
N SER A 156 8.86 -4.14 6.03
CA SER A 156 8.93 -5.52 5.51
C SER A 156 10.21 -5.82 4.72
N ASN A 157 10.77 -7.02 4.81
CA ASN A 157 11.89 -7.44 3.97
C ASN A 157 11.58 -7.27 2.47
N MET A 158 10.44 -7.80 1.98
CA MET A 158 9.96 -7.67 0.61
C MET A 158 8.69 -6.80 0.54
N PHE A 159 8.60 -5.96 -0.48
CA PHE A 159 7.46 -5.08 -0.77
C PHE A 159 7.47 -4.68 -2.24
N VAL A 160 6.42 -3.98 -2.69
CA VAL A 160 6.40 -3.38 -4.04
C VAL A 160 6.88 -1.93 -3.97
N ALA A 161 7.99 -1.57 -4.62
CA ALA A 161 8.50 -0.20 -4.74
C ALA A 161 7.70 0.63 -5.75
N ALA A 162 6.37 0.61 -5.62
CA ALA A 162 5.40 1.38 -6.39
C ALA A 162 4.33 1.95 -5.44
N PRO A 163 3.48 2.89 -5.87
CA PRO A 163 2.29 3.26 -5.11
C PRO A 163 1.36 2.04 -4.92
N PRO A 164 0.44 2.08 -3.94
CA PRO A 164 -0.60 1.07 -3.84
C PRO A 164 -1.43 0.94 -5.13
N ASP A 165 -1.80 -0.28 -5.49
CA ASP A 165 -2.68 -0.55 -6.62
C ASP A 165 -4.10 -0.12 -6.30
N PHE A 166 -4.71 0.70 -7.14
CA PHE A 166 -6.12 1.06 -6.96
C PHE A 166 -7.04 0.00 -7.56
N ASN A 167 -7.59 -0.85 -6.70
CA ASN A 167 -8.64 -1.80 -7.03
C ASN A 167 -9.99 -1.09 -7.15
N ARG A 168 -10.44 -0.91 -8.39
CA ARG A 168 -11.69 -0.19 -8.71
C ARG A 168 -12.95 -0.95 -8.30
N GLU A 169 -12.90 -2.27 -8.25
CA GLU A 169 -14.06 -3.10 -7.89
C GLU A 169 -14.35 -3.00 -6.40
N ASP A 170 -13.31 -3.16 -5.58
CA ASP A 170 -13.41 -3.11 -4.12
C ASP A 170 -13.36 -1.68 -3.56
N GLN A 171 -12.93 -0.71 -4.38
CA GLN A 171 -12.59 0.65 -3.99
C GLN A 171 -11.50 0.66 -2.91
N THR A 172 -10.42 -0.11 -3.14
CA THR A 172 -9.31 -0.25 -2.20
C THR A 172 -7.97 0.13 -2.85
N LEU A 173 -7.07 0.63 -2.03
CA LEU A 173 -5.66 0.76 -2.33
C LEU A 173 -4.95 -0.46 -1.73
N ASP A 174 -4.49 -1.34 -2.61
CA ASP A 174 -3.92 -2.63 -2.25
C ASP A 174 -2.40 -2.54 -2.29
N TYR A 175 -1.73 -2.99 -1.23
CA TYR A 175 -0.28 -2.97 -1.13
C TYR A 175 0.25 -4.29 -0.59
N LYS A 176 1.15 -4.91 -1.35
CA LYS A 176 1.69 -6.23 -0.99
C LYS A 176 3.02 -6.08 -0.25
N VAL A 177 3.14 -6.79 0.87
CA VAL A 177 4.36 -6.87 1.67
C VAL A 177 4.63 -8.31 2.07
N SER A 178 5.87 -8.67 2.35
CA SER A 178 6.25 -9.99 2.87
C SER A 178 7.55 -9.90 3.67
N SER A 179 7.71 -10.75 4.67
CA SER A 179 8.93 -10.86 5.49
C SER A 179 8.96 -12.22 6.17
N PRO A 180 10.14 -12.63 6.67
CA PRO A 180 10.21 -13.70 7.66
C PRO A 180 9.29 -13.42 8.86
N HIS A 181 8.66 -14.46 9.38
CA HIS A 181 7.79 -14.37 10.55
C HIS A 181 8.55 -14.04 11.84
N PHE A 182 9.81 -14.48 11.95
CA PHE A 182 10.63 -14.30 13.13
C PHE A 182 11.83 -13.39 12.89
N LEU A 183 12.17 -12.60 13.92
CA LEU A 183 13.42 -11.86 14.03
C LEU A 183 14.59 -12.80 14.39
N PRO A 184 15.85 -12.34 14.30
CA PRO A 184 17.03 -13.17 14.62
C PRO A 184 17.04 -13.71 16.06
N ASP A 185 16.41 -13.02 17.00
CA ASP A 185 16.24 -13.45 18.38
C ASP A 185 15.11 -14.48 18.57
N GLY A 186 14.35 -14.79 17.52
CA GLY A 186 13.21 -15.72 17.55
C GLY A 186 11.88 -15.07 17.95
N SER A 187 11.85 -13.77 18.23
CA SER A 187 10.61 -13.05 18.48
C SER A 187 9.77 -12.88 17.21
N VAL A 188 8.45 -12.80 17.35
CA VAL A 188 7.54 -12.60 16.22
C VAL A 188 7.73 -11.20 15.66
N PHE A 189 8.09 -11.11 14.38
CA PHE A 189 8.25 -9.84 13.69
C PHE A 189 6.90 -9.17 13.45
N LYS A 190 6.80 -7.90 13.86
CA LYS A 190 5.58 -7.10 13.76
C LYS A 190 5.68 -6.06 12.66
N GLY A 191 4.64 -6.04 11.83
CA GLY A 191 4.60 -5.19 10.66
C GLY A 191 4.17 -3.78 10.95
N VAL A 192 4.71 -2.87 10.14
CA VAL A 192 4.36 -1.47 10.07
C VAL A 192 4.14 -1.14 8.60
N TYR A 193 3.03 -0.49 8.33
CA TYR A 193 2.68 0.09 7.04
C TYR A 193 2.15 1.50 7.27
N ASN A 194 2.64 2.48 6.49
CA ASN A 194 2.08 3.82 6.50
C ASN A 194 1.79 4.26 5.07
N LEU A 195 0.67 4.95 4.92
CA LEU A 195 0.26 5.61 3.70
C LEU A 195 -0.07 7.06 4.05
N VAL A 196 0.69 7.98 3.47
CA VAL A 196 0.45 9.42 3.54
C VAL A 196 0.09 9.87 2.13
N MET A 197 -1.05 10.52 1.94
CA MET A 197 -1.54 10.87 0.62
C MET A 197 -2.15 12.26 0.63
N ARG A 198 -1.92 13.04 -0.43
CA ARG A 198 -2.59 14.33 -0.55
C ARG A 198 -4.11 14.14 -0.57
N SER A 199 -4.77 14.94 0.24
CA SER A 199 -6.22 14.90 0.45
C SER A 199 -7.03 15.14 -0.82
N ASP A 200 -6.57 16.04 -1.69
CA ASP A 200 -7.21 16.35 -2.98
C ASP A 200 -6.98 15.24 -4.02
N TYR A 201 -5.80 14.62 -4.03
CA TYR A 201 -5.51 13.47 -4.89
C TYR A 201 -6.42 12.29 -4.55
N ALA A 202 -6.55 11.97 -3.26
CA ALA A 202 -7.46 10.92 -2.79
C ALA A 202 -8.91 11.20 -3.22
N ARG A 203 -9.37 12.45 -3.08
CA ARG A 203 -10.72 12.86 -3.51
C ARG A 203 -10.91 12.74 -5.01
N CYS A 204 -9.92 13.13 -5.81
CA CYS A 204 -9.98 12.95 -7.26
C CYS A 204 -10.02 11.48 -7.67
N LEU A 205 -9.22 10.63 -7.01
CA LEU A 205 -9.12 9.20 -7.29
C LEU A 205 -10.45 8.49 -7.00
N TYR A 206 -11.06 8.80 -5.85
CA TYR A 206 -12.30 8.18 -5.38
C TYR A 206 -13.58 8.90 -5.82
N LYS A 207 -13.47 10.03 -6.53
CA LYS A 207 -14.59 10.91 -6.90
C LYS A 207 -15.37 11.41 -5.68
N PHE A 208 -14.66 11.68 -4.59
CA PHE A 208 -15.22 12.26 -3.37
C PHE A 208 -15.32 13.79 -3.48
N THR A 209 -16.22 14.36 -2.68
CA THR A 209 -16.34 15.81 -2.45
C THR A 209 -15.30 16.28 -1.43
N ASN A 210 -15.37 17.55 -1.02
CA ASN A 210 -14.52 18.09 0.05
C ASN A 210 -14.93 17.66 1.48
N ALA A 211 -15.99 16.86 1.65
CA ALA A 211 -16.39 16.38 2.98
C ALA A 211 -15.31 15.51 3.68
N PRO A 212 -15.40 15.30 5.00
CA PRO A 212 -14.44 14.47 5.74
C PRO A 212 -14.36 13.04 5.18
N VAL A 213 -13.14 12.51 5.07
CA VAL A 213 -12.89 11.14 4.61
C VAL A 213 -12.63 10.23 5.81
N SER A 214 -13.34 9.11 5.86
CA SER A 214 -13.07 7.99 6.75
C SER A 214 -12.31 6.90 6.00
N ALA A 215 -11.52 6.10 6.69
CA ALA A 215 -10.78 5.00 6.11
C ALA A 215 -10.82 3.77 7.01
N SER A 216 -10.73 2.62 6.38
CA SER A 216 -10.50 1.35 7.06
C SER A 216 -9.31 0.65 6.44
N ILE A 217 -8.50 0.00 7.28
CA ILE A 217 -7.37 -0.81 6.84
C ILE A 217 -7.69 -2.25 7.19
N SER A 218 -7.61 -3.13 6.20
CA SER A 218 -7.69 -4.57 6.38
C SER A 218 -6.37 -5.19 5.94
N ILE A 219 -5.86 -6.13 6.74
CA ILE A 219 -4.63 -6.86 6.42
C ILE A 219 -5.02 -8.30 6.22
N LEU A 220 -4.79 -8.82 5.02
CA LEU A 220 -5.14 -10.18 4.63
C LEU A 220 -3.88 -11.04 4.61
N SER A 221 -3.88 -12.16 5.34
CA SER A 221 -2.88 -13.23 5.24
C SER A 221 -2.88 -13.87 3.84
N ALA A 222 -1.87 -14.69 3.54
CA ALA A 222 -1.77 -15.42 2.27
C ALA A 222 -2.99 -16.33 1.96
N ASP A 223 -3.67 -16.84 2.98
CA ASP A 223 -4.89 -17.65 2.87
C ASP A 223 -6.19 -16.82 2.75
N GLY A 224 -6.08 -15.49 2.73
CA GLY A 224 -7.21 -14.57 2.66
C GLY A 224 -7.87 -14.24 4.00
N THR A 225 -7.35 -14.76 5.12
CA THR A 225 -7.87 -14.45 6.46
C THR A 225 -7.45 -13.05 6.92
N SER A 226 -8.34 -12.33 7.60
CA SER A 226 -8.04 -10.99 8.12
C SER A 226 -7.22 -11.06 9.41
N GLN A 227 -6.22 -10.18 9.54
CA GLN A 227 -5.42 -10.01 10.75
C GLN A 227 -5.85 -8.77 11.54
N VAL A 228 -5.76 -8.86 12.87
CA VAL A 228 -5.96 -7.72 13.76
C VAL A 228 -4.71 -6.85 13.71
N ALA A 229 -4.91 -5.54 13.53
CA ALA A 229 -3.84 -4.55 13.53
C ALA A 229 -4.30 -3.27 14.23
N THR A 230 -3.37 -2.55 14.85
CA THR A 230 -3.62 -1.20 15.36
C THR A 230 -3.59 -0.25 14.18
N THR A 231 -4.67 0.53 13.99
CA THR A 231 -4.79 1.48 12.90
C THR A 231 -4.89 2.91 13.44
N VAL A 232 -4.24 3.84 12.75
CA VAL A 232 -4.40 5.29 12.98
C VAL A 232 -4.81 5.92 11.67
N LEU A 233 -5.83 6.77 11.73
CA LEU A 233 -6.32 7.55 10.60
C LEU A 233 -6.45 9.01 11.04
N GLY A 234 -6.03 9.93 10.18
CA GLY A 234 -6.32 11.35 10.33
C GLY A 234 -6.17 12.10 9.01
N GLU A 235 -6.75 13.30 8.98
CA GLU A 235 -6.55 14.28 7.92
C GLU A 235 -6.05 15.57 8.57
N ARG A 236 -4.90 16.09 8.14
CA ARG A 236 -4.35 17.37 8.61
C ARG A 236 -3.48 18.00 7.53
N ASP A 237 -3.44 19.32 7.47
CA ASP A 237 -2.56 20.08 6.59
C ASP A 237 -2.61 19.68 5.10
N GLY A 238 -3.79 19.23 4.64
CA GLY A 238 -4.00 18.77 3.26
C GLY A 238 -3.51 17.35 2.96
N TRP A 239 -3.22 16.56 3.99
CA TRP A 239 -2.77 15.17 3.88
C TRP A 239 -3.66 14.21 4.69
N LEU A 240 -3.96 13.07 4.08
CA LEU A 240 -4.48 11.89 4.75
C LEU A 240 -3.30 11.08 5.29
N TYR A 241 -3.38 10.70 6.56
CA TYR A 241 -2.40 9.86 7.25
C TYR A 241 -3.06 8.56 7.67
N LEU A 242 -2.51 7.45 7.21
CA LEU A 242 -2.94 6.13 7.57
C LEU A 242 -1.73 5.34 8.05
N SER A 243 -1.88 4.62 9.16
CA SER A 243 -0.90 3.63 9.57
C SER A 243 -1.59 2.37 10.06
N ALA A 244 -0.95 1.23 9.83
CA ALA A 244 -1.30 -0.04 10.41
C ALA A 244 -0.05 -0.67 11.02
N SER A 245 -0.18 -1.17 12.24
CA SER A 245 0.92 -1.79 12.98
C SER A 245 0.47 -3.04 13.73
N ASN A 246 1.45 -3.83 14.21
CA ASN A 246 1.25 -5.05 15.01
C ASN A 246 0.64 -6.25 14.27
N PHE A 247 0.63 -6.24 12.94
CA PHE A 247 0.29 -7.41 12.14
C PHE A 247 1.50 -8.33 11.96
N THR A 248 1.25 -9.56 11.52
CA THR A 248 2.32 -10.57 11.31
C THR A 248 2.57 -10.80 9.82
N PHE A 249 3.79 -11.21 9.51
CA PHE A 249 4.21 -11.42 8.14
C PHE A 249 4.05 -12.89 7.73
N SER A 250 3.16 -13.10 6.76
CA SER A 250 3.11 -14.26 5.86
C SER A 250 2.52 -13.79 4.53
N SER A 251 3.30 -13.01 3.78
CA SER A 251 2.92 -12.36 2.52
C SER A 251 1.57 -11.62 2.50
N PRO A 252 1.30 -10.69 3.44
CA PRO A 252 -0.01 -10.07 3.50
C PRO A 252 -0.27 -9.06 2.37
N ILE A 253 -1.55 -8.88 2.06
CA ILE A 253 -2.06 -7.76 1.28
C ILE A 253 -2.70 -6.77 2.25
N VAL A 254 -2.15 -5.55 2.28
CA VAL A 254 -2.75 -4.42 3.00
C VAL A 254 -3.77 -3.76 2.07
N LYS A 255 -5.05 -3.78 2.45
CA LYS A 255 -6.13 -3.12 1.72
C LYS A 255 -6.58 -1.89 2.49
N VAL A 256 -6.40 -0.71 1.91
CA VAL A 256 -6.91 0.55 2.45
C VAL A 256 -8.18 0.94 1.70
N LYS A 257 -9.30 1.05 2.39
CA LYS A 257 -10.56 1.51 1.83
C LYS A 257 -10.86 2.91 2.34
N LEU A 258 -10.93 3.88 1.44
CA LEU A 258 -11.42 5.22 1.75
C LEU A 258 -12.94 5.28 1.54
N THR A 259 -13.62 6.02 2.39
CA THR A 259 -15.07 6.24 2.40
C THR A 259 -15.35 7.68 2.77
N GLN A 260 -16.42 8.25 2.24
CA GLN A 260 -16.88 9.58 2.63
C GLN A 260 -18.37 9.45 2.92
N GLU A 261 -18.80 9.98 4.06
CA GLU A 261 -20.23 10.09 4.34
C GLU A 261 -20.84 11.04 3.31
N ALA A 262 -21.95 10.64 2.70
CA ALA A 262 -22.60 11.48 1.71
C ALA A 262 -22.96 12.81 2.37
N ALA A 263 -22.50 13.92 1.78
CA ALA A 263 -22.92 15.24 2.23
C ALA A 263 -24.46 15.27 2.26
N PRO A 264 -25.10 15.78 3.33
CA PRO A 264 -26.54 15.97 3.33
C PRO A 264 -26.91 16.74 2.08
N ALA A 265 -27.82 16.18 1.27
CA ALA A 265 -28.27 16.85 0.06
C ALA A 265 -28.71 18.26 0.45
N ALA A 266 -28.06 19.27 -0.13
CA ALA A 266 -28.43 20.65 0.09
C ALA A 266 -29.92 20.76 -0.25
N THR A 267 -30.74 21.01 0.76
CA THR A 267 -32.15 21.29 0.59
C THR A 267 -32.21 22.55 -0.26
N PRO A 268 -32.84 22.55 -1.45
CA PRO A 268 -32.93 23.76 -2.24
C PRO A 268 -33.59 24.85 -1.40
N ALA A 269 -32.84 25.91 -1.10
CA ALA A 269 -33.38 27.10 -0.47
C ALA A 269 -34.51 27.63 -1.35
N ALA A 270 -35.70 27.74 -0.79
CA ALA A 270 -36.86 28.32 -1.46
C ALA A 270 -36.54 29.77 -1.80
N SER A 271 -36.43 30.08 -3.09
CA SER A 271 -36.45 31.45 -3.61
C SER A 271 -37.85 31.75 -4.18
N PRO A 272 -38.38 32.98 -4.07
CA PRO A 272 -39.80 33.25 -4.28
C PRO A 272 -40.27 33.12 -5.73
N LYS A 273 -41.46 32.56 -5.81
CA LYS A 273 -42.44 32.40 -6.88
C LYS A 273 -42.57 33.60 -7.83
N GLU A 274 -42.41 33.37 -9.14
CA GLU A 274 -43.20 34.06 -10.16
C GLU A 274 -43.37 33.21 -11.45
N SER A 275 -44.41 33.56 -12.19
CA SER A 275 -45.29 32.71 -13.02
C SER A 275 -44.76 32.33 -14.42
N ALA A 276 -44.94 31.06 -14.83
CA ALA A 276 -45.63 30.61 -16.06
C ALA A 276 -45.16 29.21 -16.54
N SER A 277 -46.12 28.37 -16.92
CA SER A 277 -46.08 26.93 -17.27
C SER A 277 -46.01 26.72 -18.80
N PRO A 278 -45.92 25.49 -19.39
CA PRO A 278 -45.26 24.23 -18.99
C PRO A 278 -44.32 23.65 -20.09
N SER A 279 -43.30 22.86 -19.72
CA SER A 279 -42.90 21.72 -20.55
C SER A 279 -42.29 20.61 -19.68
N ALA A 280 -42.77 19.39 -19.92
CA ALA A 280 -42.63 18.24 -19.06
C ALA A 280 -41.22 17.66 -19.05
N THR A 281 -40.69 17.36 -17.86
CA THR A 281 -39.70 16.28 -17.68
C THR A 281 -39.82 15.74 -16.26
N ALA A 282 -40.11 14.44 -16.17
CA ALA A 282 -40.40 13.71 -14.94
C ALA A 282 -39.15 13.59 -14.03
N PRO A 283 -39.31 13.61 -12.68
CA PRO A 283 -38.19 13.49 -11.75
C PRO A 283 -37.62 12.07 -11.76
N THR A 284 -36.31 11.95 -11.97
CA THR A 284 -35.57 10.70 -11.89
C THR A 284 -35.47 10.28 -10.43
N GLN A 285 -36.30 9.32 -10.02
CA GLN A 285 -36.26 8.75 -8.67
C GLN A 285 -34.93 8.00 -8.46
N SER A 286 -34.20 8.35 -7.40
CA SER A 286 -32.96 7.69 -7.01
C SER A 286 -33.24 6.26 -6.55
N LYS A 287 -32.47 5.29 -7.07
CA LYS A 287 -32.56 3.88 -6.67
C LYS A 287 -31.82 3.68 -5.34
N LEU A 288 -32.45 3.00 -4.40
CA LEU A 288 -31.88 2.59 -3.13
C LEU A 288 -31.26 1.18 -3.27
N THR A 289 -30.15 0.93 -2.57
CA THR A 289 -29.52 -0.40 -2.50
C THR A 289 -29.63 -0.95 -1.09
N ILE A 290 -30.16 -2.17 -0.94
CA ILE A 290 -30.20 -2.90 0.35
C ILE A 290 -29.31 -4.13 0.29
N THR A 291 -28.80 -4.54 1.46
CA THR A 291 -28.06 -5.79 1.61
C THR A 291 -28.98 -6.84 2.21
N CYS A 292 -29.04 -8.02 1.60
CA CYS A 292 -29.89 -9.13 1.95
C CYS A 292 -29.02 -10.35 2.29
N ILE A 293 -29.33 -11.03 3.39
CA ILE A 293 -28.56 -12.16 3.92
C ILE A 293 -29.40 -13.43 4.02
N LYS A 294 -28.83 -14.56 3.57
CA LYS A 294 -29.39 -15.91 3.74
C LYS A 294 -28.25 -16.84 4.17
N GLY A 295 -28.19 -17.17 5.46
CA GLY A 295 -27.05 -17.89 6.03
C GLY A 295 -25.74 -17.09 5.88
N LYS A 296 -24.70 -17.70 5.30
CA LYS A 296 -23.41 -17.03 5.01
C LYS A 296 -23.42 -16.24 3.69
N THR A 297 -24.48 -16.33 2.89
CA THR A 297 -24.55 -15.71 1.57
C THR A 297 -25.10 -14.28 1.66
N ILE A 298 -24.37 -13.32 1.08
CA ILE A 298 -24.72 -11.89 1.06
C ILE A 298 -25.08 -11.48 -0.38
N LYS A 299 -26.22 -10.80 -0.56
CA LYS A 299 -26.67 -10.28 -1.86
C LYS A 299 -27.11 -8.82 -1.75
N LYS A 300 -26.60 -7.94 -2.62
CA LYS A 300 -27.06 -6.55 -2.71
C LYS A 300 -28.17 -6.42 -3.75
N VAL A 301 -29.24 -5.69 -3.43
CA VAL A 301 -30.40 -5.47 -4.30
C VAL A 301 -30.63 -3.97 -4.46
N THR A 302 -30.63 -3.48 -5.69
CA THR A 302 -30.81 -2.05 -6.02
C THR A 302 -32.13 -1.84 -6.76
N GLY A 303 -32.96 -0.90 -6.30
CA GLY A 303 -34.25 -0.59 -6.92
C GLY A 303 -34.89 0.65 -6.31
N LEU A 304 -36.02 1.10 -6.84
CA LEU A 304 -36.73 2.28 -6.31
C LEU A 304 -37.35 1.99 -4.92
N LYS A 305 -37.81 0.76 -4.72
CA LYS A 305 -38.19 0.17 -3.42
C LYS A 305 -37.66 -1.26 -3.38
N PRO A 306 -36.37 -1.48 -3.10
CA PRO A 306 -35.80 -2.80 -3.16
C PRO A 306 -36.30 -3.65 -1.99
N THR A 307 -36.61 -4.92 -2.25
CA THR A 307 -37.00 -5.92 -1.25
C THR A 307 -36.09 -7.13 -1.36
N CYS A 308 -35.85 -7.82 -0.24
CA CYS A 308 -34.99 -8.99 -0.26
C CYS A 308 -35.70 -10.17 -0.96
N PRO A 309 -34.98 -10.96 -1.79
CA PRO A 309 -35.54 -12.14 -2.42
C PRO A 309 -36.02 -13.15 -1.37
N ALA A 310 -36.96 -14.02 -1.75
CA ALA A 310 -37.50 -15.03 -0.86
C ALA A 310 -36.40 -15.86 -0.18
N GLY A 311 -36.45 -15.91 1.15
CA GLY A 311 -35.46 -16.59 1.99
C GLY A 311 -34.24 -15.74 2.39
N TYR A 312 -34.12 -14.49 1.94
CA TYR A 312 -33.12 -13.54 2.43
C TYR A 312 -33.77 -12.53 3.38
N LYS A 313 -33.10 -12.23 4.50
CA LYS A 313 -33.50 -11.15 5.42
C LYS A 313 -32.69 -9.90 5.12
N LYS A 314 -33.32 -8.72 5.26
CA LYS A 314 -32.59 -7.45 5.16
C LYS A 314 -31.58 -7.38 6.31
N LYS A 315 -30.33 -7.11 5.96
CA LYS A 315 -29.26 -6.85 6.93
C LYS A 315 -29.38 -5.44 7.46
#